data_AF-A0A6P0DU32-F1
#
_entry.id   AF-A0A6P0DU32-F1
#
_cell.length_a   1.000
_cell.length_b   1.000
_cell.length_c   1.000
_cell.angle_alpha   90.00
_cell.angle_beta   90.00
_cell.angle_gamma   90.00
#
_symmetry.space_group_name_H-M   'P 1'
#
loop_
_entity.id
_entity.type
_entity.pdbx_description
1 polymer ?
#
loop_
_entity_poly.entity_id
_entity_poly.type
_entity_poly.pdbx_seq_one_letter_code
_entity_poly.pdbx_strand_id
1 'polypeptide(L)' 'YRIYLHPVVIGHGKPYFAGPRPPLRLMAHDRIGEDVIRLTYVPA' A
#
# COMPACT_ATOMS: atom_id res chain seq x y z
N TYR A 1 5.07 8.27 -3.28
CA TYR A 1 4.22 7.77 -2.18
C TYR A 1 4.76 6.45 -1.66
N ARG A 2 4.78 6.26 -0.33
CA ARG A 2 5.20 5.00 0.32
C ARG A 2 4.00 4.42 1.06
N ILE A 3 3.65 3.17 0.76
CA ILE A 3 2.56 2.47 1.43
C ILE A 3 3.15 1.26 2.13
N TYR A 4 2.83 1.10 3.41
CA TYR A 4 3.18 -0.08 4.19
C TYR A 4 1.91 -0.90 4.38
N LEU A 5 1.90 -2.09 3.79
CA LEU A 5 0.79 -3.02 3.88
C LEU A 5 1.14 -4.13 4.87
N HIS A 6 0.24 -4.36 5.82
CA HIS A 6 0.24 -5.56 6.64
C HIS A 6 -0.96 -6.41 6.16
N PRO A 7 -0.75 -7.55 5.48
CA PRO A 7 -1.77 -8.31 4.78
C PRO A 7 -2.59 -9.18 5.75
N VAL A 8 -3.23 -8.53 6.72
CA VAL A 8 -4.16 -9.16 7.66
C VAL A 8 -5.59 -8.68 7.37
N VAL A 9 -6.55 -9.61 7.40
CA VAL A 9 -7.97 -9.28 7.25
C VAL A 9 -8.49 -8.77 8.58
N ILE A 10 -8.65 -7.45 8.69
CA ILE A 10 -9.16 -6.79 9.90
C ILE A 10 -10.70 -6.84 10.04
N GLY A 11 -11.42 -7.34 9.02
CA GLY A 11 -12.88 -7.48 9.00
C GLY A 11 -13.64 -6.15 8.82
N HIS A 12 -13.27 -5.12 9.57
CA HIS A 12 -13.85 -3.77 9.50
C HIS A 12 -12.80 -2.70 9.85
N GLY A 13 -12.80 -1.56 9.14
CA GLY A 13 -11.82 -0.50 9.37
C GLY A 13 -11.97 0.66 8.39
N LYS A 14 -11.19 1.72 8.59
CA LYS A 14 -11.15 2.86 7.66
C LYS A 14 -10.35 2.48 6.41
N PRO A 15 -10.93 2.53 5.19
CA PRO A 15 -10.19 2.21 3.98
C PRO A 15 -9.04 3.20 3.79
N TYR A 16 -7.85 2.69 3.46
CA TYR A 16 -6.68 3.52 3.19
C TYR A 16 -6.91 4.47 2.01
N PHE A 17 -7.72 4.03 1.03
CA PHE A 17 -8.18 4.84 -0.08
C PHE A 17 -9.70 4.99 -0.01
N ALA A 18 -10.16 6.16 0.46
CA ALA A 18 -11.57 6.51 0.53
C ALA A 18 -12.09 7.23 -0.73
N GLY A 19 -11.24 7.48 -1.74
CA GLY A 19 -11.58 8.23 -2.94
C GLY A 19 -10.81 7.76 -4.19
N PRO A 20 -11.07 8.36 -5.36
CA PRO A 20 -10.40 8.00 -6.61
C PRO A 20 -8.89 8.18 -6.45
N ARG A 21 -8.16 7.09 -6.69
CA ARG A 21 -6.71 7.07 -6.59
C ARG A 21 -6.13 7.79 -7.81
N PRO A 22 -5.25 8.79 -7.64
CA PRO A 22 -4.47 9.30 -8.76
C PRO A 22 -3.71 8.14 -9.41
N PRO A 23 -3.41 8.21 -10.72
CA PRO A 23 -2.67 7.16 -11.40
C PRO A 23 -1.28 7.04 -10.76
N LEU A 24 -1.11 5.99 -9.96
CA LEU A 24 0.13 5.68 -9.27
C LEU A 24 0.78 4.49 -9.96
N ARG A 25 2.02 4.66 -10.40
CA ARG A 25 2.82 3.57 -10.96
C ARG A 25 3.64 2.92 -9.86
N LEU A 26 3.51 1.60 -9.71
CA LEU A 26 4.34 0.83 -8.78
C LEU A 26 5.78 0.81 -9.32
N MET A 27 6.72 1.34 -8.56
CA MET A 27 8.14 1.37 -8.90
C MET A 27 8.94 0.28 -8.19
N ALA A 28 8.64 0.01 -6.93
CA ALA A 28 9.33 -1.02 -6.15
C ALA A 28 8.41 -1.62 -5.10
N HIS A 29 8.62 -2.91 -4.81
CA HIS A 29 7.99 -3.62 -3.70
C HIS A 29 9.09 -4.31 -2.88
N ASP A 30 9.13 -4.03 -1.58
CA ASP A 30 10.09 -4.65 -0.67
C ASP A 30 9.33 -5.32 0.47
N ARG A 31 9.72 -6.54 0.83
CA ARG A 31 9.22 -7.18 2.06
C ARG A 31 10.09 -6.74 3.23
N ILE A 32 9.46 -6.26 4.30
CA ILE A 32 10.08 -5.82 5.55
C ILE A 32 9.61 -6.76 6.65
N GLY A 33 10.54 -7.55 7.21
CA GLY A 33 10.20 -8.58 8.20
C GLY A 33 9.39 -9.73 7.58
N GLU A 34 8.62 -10.44 8.41
CA GLU A 34 7.79 -11.57 7.96
C GLU A 34 6.52 -11.13 7.22
N ASP A 35 5.87 -10.04 7.69
CA ASP A 35 4.50 -9.73 7.28
C ASP A 35 4.28 -8.34 6.69
N VAL A 36 5.30 -7.46 6.60
CA VAL A 36 5.08 -6.11 6.07
C VAL A 36 5.58 -6.00 4.64
N ILE A 37 4.76 -5.45 3.74
CA ILE A 37 5.14 -5.14 2.36
C ILE A 37 5.18 -3.63 2.20
N ARG A 38 6.34 -3.09 1.82
CA ARG A 38 6.50 -1.70 1.41
C ARG A 38 6.32 -1.58 -0.09
N LEU A 39 5.37 -0.76 -0.51
CA LEU A 39 5.16 -0.40 -1.90
C LEU A 39 5.57 1.06 -2.14
N THR A 40 6.45 1.26 -3.11
CA THR A 40 6.88 2.58 -3.55
C THR A 40 6.19 2.94 -4.85
N TYR A 41 5.43 4.03 -4.80
CA TYR A 41 4.67 4.54 -5.93
C TYR A 41 5.22 5.90 -6.37
N VAL A 42 5.28 6.10 -7.68
CA VAL A 42 5.54 7.41 -8.30
C VAL A 42 4.27 7.91 -8.99
N PRO A 43 4.02 9.23 -9.03
CA PRO A 43 3.03 9.80 -9.93
C PRO A 43 3.32 9.37 -11.38
N ALA A 44 2.29 9.02 -12.13
CA ALA A 44 2.39 8.72 -13.56
C ALA A 44 2.68 10.00 -14.37
#